data_AF-A0A9P5QKN6-F1
#
_entry.id   AF-A0A9P5QKN6-F1
#
_cell.length_a   1.000
_cell.length_b   1.000
_cell.length_c   1.000
_cell.angle_alpha   90.00
_cell.angle_beta   90.00
_cell.angle_gamma   90.00
#
_symmetry.space_group_name_H-M   'P 1'
#
loop_
_entity.id
_entity.type
_entity.pdbx_description
1 polymer ?
#
loop_
_entity_poly.entity_id
_entity_poly.type
_entity_poly.pdbx_seq_one_letter_code
_entity_poly.pdbx_strand_id
1 'polypeptide(L)' 'VMEEFPKFIKSGDAAIVKFIPSKPLCVESFQEYPPLGRFAVRDMRQTVAVGVIKSVEKTDGKSGKVTKAAQKAGGKK' A
#
# COMPACT_ATOMS: atom_id res chain seq x y z
N VAL A 1 -2.99 24.95 13.99
CA VAL A 1 -2.13 24.96 12.78
C VAL A 1 -1.56 23.57 12.64
N MET A 2 -1.94 22.82 11.61
CA MET A 2 -1.26 21.56 11.28
C MET A 2 0.05 21.95 10.58
N GLU A 3 1.19 21.62 11.18
CA GLU A 3 2.49 21.86 10.54
C GLU A 3 2.63 21.01 9.28
N GLU A 4 3.19 21.60 8.21
CA GLU A 4 3.28 20.96 6.89
C GLU A 4 4.36 19.86 6.85
N PHE A 5 5.36 19.95 7.73
CA PHE A 5 6.44 18.96 7.88
C PHE A 5 6.85 18.77 9.36
N PRO A 6 6.02 18.10 10.18
CA PRO A 6 6.36 17.86 11.58
C PRO A 6 7.58 16.94 11.68
N LYS A 7 8.53 17.27 12.57
CA LYS A 7 9.75 16.46 12.78
C LYS A 7 9.45 15.09 13.39
N PHE A 8 8.40 14.99 14.19
CA PHE A 8 7.94 13.75 14.80
C PHE A 8 6.42 13.81 15.00
N ILE A 9 5.81 12.63 15.11
CA ILE A 9 4.37 12.46 15.31
C ILE A 9 4.19 11.79 16.68
N LYS A 10 3.24 12.25 17.49
CA LYS A 10 2.93 11.66 18.80
C LYS A 10 1.58 10.95 18.78
N SER A 11 1.31 10.19 19.84
CA SER A 11 0.01 9.53 20.03
C SER A 11 -1.13 10.55 20.01
N GLY A 12 -2.11 10.32 19.14
CA GLY A 12 -3.27 11.22 18.95
C GLY A 12 -3.16 12.12 17.72
N ASP A 13 -1.97 12.24 17.13
CA ASP A 13 -1.78 13.03 15.91
C ASP A 13 -2.17 12.24 14.67
N ALA A 14 -2.71 12.95 13.67
CA ALA A 14 -2.96 12.42 12.33
C ALA A 14 -1.99 13.07 11.34
N ALA A 15 -1.35 12.24 10.50
CA ALA A 15 -0.38 12.70 9.52
C ALA A 15 -0.56 11.99 8.18
N ILE A 16 -0.10 12.63 7.10
CA ILE A 16 0.07 12.03 5.78
C ILE A 16 1.53 11.66 5.64
N VAL A 17 1.80 10.38 5.39
CA VAL A 17 3.17 9.83 5.35
C VAL A 17 3.38 9.07 4.03
N LYS A 18 4.53 9.29 3.38
CA LYS A 18 4.96 8.48 2.24
C LYS A 18 5.67 7.23 2.76
N PHE A 19 5.09 6.07 2.48
CA PHE A 19 5.69 4.78 2.82
C PHE A 19 6.46 4.19 1.62
N ILE A 20 7.61 3.59 1.91
CA ILE A 20 8.38 2.79 0.94
C ILE A 20 8.49 1.38 1.52
N PRO A 21 7.87 0.36 0.89
CA PRO A 21 7.92 -1.00 1.40
C PRO A 21 9.31 -1.61 1.17
N SER A 22 9.82 -2.33 2.16
CA SER A 22 11.13 -3.02 2.06
C SER A 22 11.07 -4.34 1.27
N LYS A 23 9.87 -4.91 1.11
CA LYS A 23 9.60 -6.14 0.35
C LYS A 23 8.50 -5.87 -0.69
N PRO A 24 8.46 -6.62 -1.81
CA PRO A 24 7.37 -6.50 -2.78
C PRO A 24 6.01 -6.71 -2.10
N LEU A 25 5.14 -5.71 -2.22
CA LEU A 25 3.86 -5.66 -1.53
C LEU A 25 2.82 -5.02 -2.46
N CYS A 26 1.70 -5.72 -2.68
CA CYS A 26 0.60 -5.22 -3.47
C CYS A 26 -0.40 -4.52 -2.56
N VAL A 27 -0.59 -3.22 -2.77
CA VAL A 27 -1.59 -2.39 -2.09
C VAL A 27 -2.29 -1.50 -3.09
N GLU A 28 -3.49 -1.07 -2.73
CA GLU A 28 -4.34 -0.24 -3.58
C GLU A 28 -4.88 0.97 -2.81
N SER A 29 -5.38 1.97 -3.54
CA SER A 29 -6.03 3.11 -2.93
C SER A 29 -7.32 2.67 -2.22
N PHE A 30 -7.63 3.29 -1.07
CA PHE A 30 -8.84 2.95 -0.32
C PHE A 30 -10.12 3.24 -1.12
N GLN A 31 -10.08 4.22 -2.03
CA GLN A 31 -11.21 4.58 -2.87
C GLN A 31 -11.50 3.55 -3.96
N GLU A 32 -10.46 2.94 -4.55
CA GLU A 32 -10.62 1.92 -5.58
C GLU A 32 -10.90 0.54 -4.99
N TYR A 33 -10.10 0.13 -3.99
CA TYR A 33 -10.20 -1.17 -3.36
C TYR A 33 -10.13 -1.03 -1.83
N PRO A 34 -11.26 -0.74 -1.17
CA PRO A 34 -11.34 -0.54 0.28
C PRO A 34 -10.68 -1.65 1.14
N PRO A 35 -10.78 -2.95 0.77
CA PRO A 35 -10.15 -4.02 1.54
C PRO A 35 -8.61 -3.99 1.50
N LEU A 36 -8.01 -3.52 0.39
CA LEU A 36 -6.55 -3.47 0.21
C LEU A 36 -5.95 -2.13 0.63
N GLY A 37 -6.78 -1.11 0.83
CA GLY A 37 -6.35 0.22 1.23
C GLY A 37 -6.31 0.47 2.74
N ARG A 38 -6.63 -0.51 3.59
CA ARG A 38 -6.57 -0.39 5.06
C ARG A 38 -5.37 -1.15 5.62
N PHE A 39 -4.62 -0.54 6.52
CA PHE A 39 -3.47 -1.19 7.15
C PHE A 39 -3.35 -0.85 8.63
N ALA A 40 -2.70 -1.74 9.37
CA ALA A 40 -2.32 -1.53 10.76
C ALA A 40 -0.80 -1.56 10.87
N VAL A 41 -0.24 -0.57 11.57
CA VAL A 41 1.19 -0.52 11.89
C VAL A 41 1.39 -1.18 13.24
N ARG A 42 2.29 -2.16 13.29
CA ARG A 42 2.60 -2.91 14.50
C ARG A 42 4.06 -2.75 14.87
N ASP A 43 4.31 -2.48 16.14
CA ASP A 43 5.64 -2.51 16.74
C ASP A 43 5.55 -3.19 18.11
N MET A 44 6.58 -3.96 18.48
CA MET A 44 6.64 -4.69 19.76
C MET A 44 5.33 -5.40 20.19
N ARG A 45 4.70 -6.15 19.26
CA ARG A 45 3.41 -6.87 19.42
C ARG A 45 2.17 -5.99 19.62
N GLN A 46 2.33 -4.68 19.71
CA GLN A 46 1.23 -3.72 19.86
C GLN A 46 0.90 -3.05 18.51
N THR A 47 -0.33 -2.59 18.35
CA THR A 47 -0.73 -1.77 17.21
C THR A 47 -0.48 -0.31 17.55
N VAL A 48 0.47 0.31 16.87
CA VAL A 48 0.90 1.69 17.14
C VAL A 48 0.15 2.72 16.31
N ALA A 49 -0.36 2.32 15.14
CA ALA A 49 -1.16 3.20 14.29
C ALA A 49 -2.09 2.39 13.36
N VAL A 50 -3.12 3.06 12.87
CA VAL A 50 -4.01 2.57 11.80
C VAL A 50 -4.07 3.60 10.69
N GLY A 51 -4.18 3.16 9.44
CA GLY A 51 -4.13 4.04 8.29
C GLY A 51 -4.95 3.58 7.10
N VAL A 52 -5.26 4.54 6.24
CA VAL A 52 -5.87 4.32 4.93
C VAL A 52 -4.97 4.87 3.83
N ILE A 53 -4.85 4.14 2.73
CA ILE A 53 -4.00 4.50 1.59
C ILE A 53 -4.75 5.50 0.71
N LYS A 54 -4.16 6.68 0.56
CA LYS A 54 -4.69 7.74 -0.33
C LYS A 54 -4.28 7.54 -1.79
N SER A 55 -3.00 7.27 -2.03
CA SER A 55 -2.43 7.09 -3.37
C SER A 55 -1.36 6.01 -3.36
N VAL A 56 -1.18 5.33 -4.49
CA VAL A 56 -0.14 4.32 -4.69
C VAL A 56 0.61 4.63 -5.98
N GLU A 57 1.93 4.79 -5.88
CA GLU A 57 2.82 4.79 -7.04
C GLU A 57 3.07 3.33 -7.44
N LYS A 58 2.30 2.82 -8.40
CA LYS A 58 2.45 1.44 -8.89
C LYS A 58 3.77 1.34 -9.64
N THR A 59 4.61 0.40 -9.24
CA THR A 59 5.82 0.09 -10.01
C THR A 59 5.41 -0.82 -11.16
N ASP A 60 5.87 -0.52 -12.38
CA ASP A 60 5.73 -1.38 -13.55
C ASP A 60 6.64 -2.62 -13.40
N GLY A 61 6.30 -3.46 -12.42
CA GLY A 61 7.03 -4.70 -12.15
C GLY A 61 7.02 -5.57 -13.41
N LYS A 62 8.22 -5.94 -13.87
CA LYS A 62 8.48 -6.87 -14.98
C LYS A 62 7.39 -7.94 -15.06
N SER A 63 6.76 -8.03 -16.23
CA SER A 63 5.72 -9.00 -16.56
C SER A 63 6.02 -10.35 -15.91
N GLY A 64 5.19 -10.75 -14.95
CA GLY A 64 5.34 -12.03 -14.26
C GLY A 64 5.43 -13.16 -15.28
N LYS A 65 6.17 -14.23 -14.95
CA LYS A 65 6.35 -15.37 -15.86
C LYS A 65 4.99 -15.96 -16.21
N VAL A 66 4.57 -15.76 -17.47
CA VAL A 66 3.27 -16.20 -17.96
C VAL A 66 3.27 -17.72 -18.05
N THR A 67 2.25 -18.36 -17.45
CA THR A 67 2.12 -19.82 -17.53
C THR A 67 1.64 -20.22 -18.93
N LYS A 68 2.01 -21.43 -19.38
CA LYS A 68 1.53 -21.97 -20.68
C LYS A 68 0.00 -22.03 -20.76
N ALA A 69 -0.68 -22.20 -19.63
CA ALA A 69 -2.14 -22.16 -19.57
C ALA A 69 -2.69 -20.75 -19.86
N ALA A 70 -2.09 -19.70 -19.28
CA ALA A 70 -2.49 -18.33 -19.52
C ALA A 70 -2.27 -17.90 -20.98
N GLN A 71 -1.18 -18.36 -21.62
CA GLN A 71 -0.96 -18.12 -23.06
C GLN A 71 -2.04 -18.77 -23.94
N LYS A 72 -2.46 -20.00 -23.60
CA LYS A 72 -3.53 -20.70 -24.33
C LYS A 72 -4.91 -20.07 -24.15
N ALA A 73 -5.18 -19.46 -22.99
CA ALA A 73 -6.45 -18.78 -22.73
C ALA A 73 -6.55 -17.43 -23.46
N GLY A 74 -5.43 -16.69 -23.58
CA GLY A 74 -5.39 -15.41 -24.29
C GLY A 74 -5.59 -15.51 -25.81
N GLY A 75 -5.25 -16.65 -26.41
CA GLY A 75 -5.45 -16.93 -27.84
C GLY A 75 -6.84 -17.49 -28.20
N LYS A 76 -7.78 -17.53 -27.25
CA LYS A 76 -9.17 -17.99 -27.48
C LYS A 76 -10.16 -16.82 -27.70
N LYS A 77 -9.66 -15.68 -28.19
CA LYS A 77 -10.47 -14.64 -28.82
C LYS A 77 -10.32 -14.72 -30.33
#